data_AF-A0A840QTB3-F1
#
_entry.id   AF-A0A840QTB3-F1
#
_cell.length_a   1.000
_cell.length_b   1.000
_cell.length_c   1.000
_cell.angle_alpha   90.00
_cell.angle_beta   90.00
_cell.angle_gamma   90.00
#
_symmetry.space_group_name_H-M   'P 1'
#
loop_
_entity.id
_entity.type
_entity.pdbx_description
1 polymer ?
#
loop_
_entity_poly.entity_id
_entity_poly.type
_entity_poly.pdbx_seq_one_letter_code
_entity_poly.pdbx_strand_id
1 'polypeptide(L)'
;MLVLQIVEDLLFMDGRSRFIYERFGIEKGHMVAVLDGVRGVIDWLRGSVFCNLVRDVTFYISDEPINFPAELALEEDGQGDDDCEVVVYLNVMSIAEDYKNGEYMLDLKRSDVACFEYAAFIVLHEVGHFVHANLGCSGRSMRDRLYAYLDQGAYFYDRYEAWMDRGYSVVEKKRYRRIPQEKAADAFAKQWLDVMMGRIGEGMD
;
A
#
# COMPACT_ATOMS: atom_id res chain seq x y z
N MET A 1 14.61 12.01 17.74
CA MET A 1 13.54 12.16 16.73
C MET A 1 13.60 10.91 15.88
N LEU A 2 12.54 10.09 15.85
CA LEU A 2 12.50 8.94 14.95
C LEU A 2 12.41 9.46 13.52
N VAL A 3 13.23 8.94 12.62
CA VAL A 3 13.26 9.37 11.22
C VAL A 3 12.80 8.19 10.37
N LEU A 4 11.55 8.23 9.89
CA LEU A 4 11.14 7.37 8.78
C LEU A 4 11.86 7.83 7.53
N GLN A 5 12.48 6.88 6.84
CA GLN A 5 13.13 7.15 5.57
C GLN A 5 12.07 7.21 4.47
N ILE A 6 12.08 8.33 3.74
CA ILE A 6 11.22 8.54 2.58
C ILE A 6 12.15 8.85 1.41
N VAL A 7 12.04 8.06 0.35
CA VAL A 7 12.72 8.29 -0.92
C VAL A 7 11.64 8.64 -1.93
N GLU A 8 11.74 9.80 -2.57
CA GLU A 8 10.77 10.26 -3.57
C GLU A 8 11.46 10.40 -4.93
N ASP A 9 10.91 9.78 -5.96
CA ASP A 9 11.33 9.90 -7.37
C ASP A 9 10.10 10.22 -8.25
N LEU A 10 9.82 11.51 -8.41
CA LEU A 10 8.59 12.02 -9.04
C LEU A 10 8.92 12.78 -10.33
N LEU A 11 8.90 12.08 -11.46
CA LEU A 11 9.25 12.60 -12.79
C LEU A 11 8.06 13.25 -13.50
N PHE A 12 6.85 12.71 -13.34
CA PHE A 12 5.65 13.14 -14.05
C PHE A 12 4.82 14.17 -13.29
N MET A 13 4.99 14.28 -11.97
CA MET A 13 4.33 15.26 -11.12
C MET A 13 4.69 16.70 -11.51
N ASP A 14 5.88 16.96 -12.05
CA ASP A 14 6.28 18.26 -12.58
C ASP A 14 5.79 18.51 -14.02
N GLY A 15 5.22 17.49 -14.66
CA GLY A 15 4.70 17.53 -16.01
C GLY A 15 3.44 18.41 -16.19
N ARG A 16 3.15 18.75 -17.45
CA ARG A 16 1.92 19.47 -17.82
C ARG A 16 0.71 18.55 -17.68
N SER A 17 -0.36 19.00 -16.99
CA SER A 17 -1.57 18.21 -16.74
C SER A 17 -2.19 17.61 -18.01
N ARG A 18 -2.11 18.32 -19.13
CA ARG A 18 -2.61 17.86 -20.42
C ARG A 18 -1.89 16.59 -20.93
N PHE A 19 -0.56 16.52 -20.77
CA PHE A 19 0.22 15.36 -21.20
C PHE A 19 -0.16 14.11 -20.39
N ILE A 20 -0.28 14.26 -19.07
CA ILE A 20 -0.67 13.19 -18.15
C ILE A 20 -2.04 12.63 -18.55
N TYR A 21 -3.01 13.52 -18.76
CA TYR A 21 -4.37 13.12 -19.16
C TYR A 21 -4.41 12.45 -20.54
N GLU A 22 -3.73 13.01 -21.55
CA GLU A 22 -3.70 12.43 -22.90
C GLU A 22 -3.02 11.06 -22.93
N ARG A 23 -2.01 10.83 -22.08
CA ARG A 23 -1.21 9.60 -22.09
C ARG A 23 -1.77 8.48 -21.20
N PHE A 24 -2.26 8.84 -20.02
CA PHE A 24 -2.65 7.88 -18.97
C PHE A 24 -4.14 8.00 -18.60
N GLY A 25 -4.84 8.98 -19.15
CA GLY A 25 -6.24 9.23 -18.85
C GLY A 25 -6.49 9.77 -17.44
N ILE A 26 -5.49 9.92 -16.58
CA ILE A 26 -5.66 10.44 -15.22
C ILE A 26 -5.49 11.96 -15.17
N GLU A 27 -6.20 12.60 -14.25
CA GLU A 27 -6.03 14.02 -13.99
C GLU A 27 -4.85 14.25 -13.03
N LYS A 28 -4.05 15.29 -13.27
CA LYS A 28 -2.97 15.69 -12.35
C LYS A 28 -3.48 15.92 -10.92
N GLY A 29 -4.72 16.40 -10.78
CA GLY A 29 -5.36 16.56 -9.47
C GLY A 29 -5.49 15.26 -8.69
N HIS A 30 -5.73 14.13 -9.36
CA HIS A 30 -5.73 12.83 -8.69
C HIS A 30 -4.34 12.45 -8.18
N MET A 31 -3.30 12.63 -8.99
CA MET A 31 -1.93 12.33 -8.56
C MET A 31 -1.51 13.19 -7.36
N VAL A 32 -1.88 14.48 -7.34
CA VAL A 32 -1.65 15.35 -6.16
C VAL A 32 -2.39 14.81 -4.94
N ALA A 33 -3.68 14.50 -5.06
CA ALA A 33 -4.46 13.96 -3.95
C ALA A 33 -3.91 12.61 -3.44
N VAL A 34 -3.38 11.77 -4.33
CA VAL A 34 -2.73 10.52 -3.97
C VAL A 34 -1.45 10.78 -3.20
N LEU A 35 -0.57 11.66 -3.69
CA LEU A 35 0.67 12.00 -3.00
C LEU A 35 0.40 12.59 -1.61
N ASP A 36 -0.61 13.46 -1.50
CA ASP A 36 -1.05 14.00 -0.21
C ASP A 36 -1.56 12.90 0.72
N GLY A 37 -2.32 11.92 0.21
CA GLY A 37 -2.79 10.76 0.96
C GLY A 37 -1.64 9.89 1.47
N VAL A 38 -0.66 9.60 0.61
CA VAL A 38 0.54 8.84 0.96
C VAL A 38 1.33 9.54 2.06
N ARG A 39 1.66 10.82 1.87
CA ARG A 39 2.41 11.60 2.86
C ARG A 39 1.64 11.74 4.16
N GLY A 40 0.32 11.94 4.09
CA GLY A 40 -0.56 12.00 5.25
C GLY A 40 -0.51 10.74 6.11
N VAL A 41 -0.51 9.56 5.49
CA VAL A 41 -0.35 8.29 6.24
C VAL A 41 1.03 8.17 6.85
N ILE A 42 2.10 8.47 6.10
CA ILE A 42 3.47 8.38 6.62
C ILE A 42 3.65 9.32 7.82
N ASP A 43 3.13 10.55 7.74
CA ASP A 43 3.15 11.49 8.85
C ASP A 43 2.31 11.03 10.04
N TRP A 44 1.12 10.47 9.80
CA TRP A 44 0.30 9.88 10.86
C TRP A 44 1.01 8.71 11.56
N LEU A 45 1.68 7.84 10.80
CA LEU A 45 2.41 6.69 11.32
C LEU A 45 3.51 7.10 12.32
N ARG A 46 4.19 8.24 12.09
CA ARG A 46 5.21 8.79 13.00
C ARG A 46 4.67 9.07 14.40
N GLY A 47 3.40 9.43 14.52
CA GLY A 47 2.71 9.71 15.79
C GLY A 47 1.80 8.57 16.28
N SER A 48 1.65 7.51 15.49
CA SER A 48 0.73 6.40 15.77
C SER A 48 1.30 5.38 16.77
N VAL A 49 0.47 4.43 17.19
CA VAL A 49 0.89 3.27 17.99
C VAL A 49 1.89 2.36 17.27
N PHE A 50 2.03 2.51 15.94
CA PHE A 50 2.94 1.71 15.11
C PHE A 50 4.31 2.35 14.94
N CYS A 51 4.55 3.56 15.47
CA CYS A 51 5.75 4.36 15.18
C CYS A 51 7.06 3.59 15.40
N ASN A 52 7.13 2.75 16.45
CA ASN A 52 8.33 1.97 16.76
C ASN A 52 8.51 0.78 15.83
N LEU A 53 7.43 0.23 15.29
CA LEU A 53 7.47 -0.92 14.40
C LEU A 53 7.89 -0.47 13.00
N VAL A 54 7.32 0.62 12.51
CA VAL A 54 7.57 1.14 11.16
C VAL A 54 8.81 2.01 11.05
N ARG A 55 9.53 2.27 12.16
CA ARG A 55 10.68 3.19 12.20
C ARG A 55 11.81 2.81 11.22
N ASP A 56 11.96 1.51 10.96
CA ASP A 56 13.01 0.93 10.13
C ASP A 56 12.47 0.55 8.73
N VAL A 57 11.31 1.08 8.35
CA VAL A 57 10.69 0.91 7.03
C VAL A 57 11.02 2.11 6.16
N THR A 58 11.49 1.86 4.94
CA THR A 58 11.69 2.87 3.91
C THR A 58 10.47 2.94 3.01
N PHE A 59 9.92 4.14 2.86
CA PHE A 59 8.84 4.40 1.90
C PHE A 59 9.45 4.94 0.62
N TYR A 60 9.34 4.18 -0.47
CA TYR A 60 9.79 4.59 -1.80
C TYR A 60 8.58 5.05 -2.61
N ILE A 61 8.49 6.33 -2.93
CA ILE A 61 7.36 6.95 -3.61
C ILE A 61 7.79 7.32 -5.04
N SER A 62 7.14 6.76 -6.05
CA SER A 62 7.38 7.08 -7.44
C SER A 62 6.12 7.45 -8.21
N ASP A 63 6.28 8.00 -9.41
CA ASP A 63 5.20 8.23 -10.37
C ASP A 63 5.53 7.64 -11.75
N GLU A 64 6.44 6.67 -11.78
CA GLU A 64 6.81 5.97 -13.00
C GLU A 64 5.60 5.23 -13.60
N PRO A 65 5.52 5.06 -14.93
CA PRO A 65 4.40 4.41 -15.60
C PRO A 65 4.49 2.88 -15.49
N ILE A 66 4.54 2.37 -14.27
CA ILE A 66 4.41 0.95 -13.93
C ILE A 66 2.96 0.63 -13.59
N ASN A 67 2.56 -0.63 -13.69
CA ASN A 67 1.18 -1.06 -13.42
C ASN A 67 1.10 -1.76 -12.07
N PHE A 68 1.50 -1.05 -11.01
CA PHE A 68 1.57 -1.61 -9.68
C PHE A 68 1.43 -0.52 -8.61
N PRO A 69 0.38 -0.54 -7.78
CA PRO A 69 0.08 0.57 -6.86
C PRO A 69 0.99 0.62 -5.64
N ALA A 70 1.25 -0.52 -4.98
CA ALA A 70 2.05 -0.57 -3.76
C ALA A 70 2.52 -1.98 -3.38
N GLU A 71 3.76 -2.14 -2.91
CA GLU A 71 4.39 -3.42 -2.51
C GLU A 71 5.09 -3.26 -1.17
N LEU A 72 4.98 -4.28 -0.33
CA LEU A 72 5.94 -4.54 0.73
C LEU A 72 7.01 -5.52 0.24
N ALA A 73 8.27 -5.08 0.24
CA ALA A 73 9.41 -5.87 -0.19
C ALA A 73 10.53 -5.92 0.86
N LEU A 74 11.41 -6.90 0.70
CA LEU A 74 12.69 -7.01 1.40
C LEU A 74 13.80 -6.82 0.38
N GLU A 75 14.56 -5.74 0.52
CA GLU A 75 15.71 -5.44 -0.34
C GLU A 75 17.01 -5.87 0.35
N GLU A 76 17.92 -6.46 -0.43
CA GLU A 76 19.27 -6.76 0.04
C GLU A 76 20.10 -5.46 0.04
N ASP A 77 20.61 -5.04 1.19
CA ASP A 77 21.30 -3.74 1.32
C ASP A 77 22.75 -3.76 0.81
N GLY A 78 23.19 -4.88 0.25
CA GLY A 78 24.54 -5.08 -0.28
C GLY A 78 25.66 -5.11 0.77
N GLN A 79 25.35 -5.06 2.08
CA GLN A 79 26.34 -5.05 3.18
C GLN A 79 26.44 -6.37 3.97
N GLY A 80 25.68 -7.40 3.63
CA GLY A 80 25.90 -8.75 4.13
C GLY A 80 24.64 -9.63 4.11
N ASP A 81 24.80 -10.90 4.46
CA ASP A 81 23.72 -11.90 4.44
C ASP A 81 22.57 -11.62 5.44
N ASP A 82 22.71 -10.65 6.36
CA ASP A 82 21.75 -10.37 7.45
C ASP A 82 21.08 -8.98 7.38
N ASP A 83 21.58 -8.05 6.56
CA ASP A 83 21.04 -6.69 6.49
C ASP A 83 20.05 -6.59 5.30
N CYS A 84 18.77 -6.77 5.59
CA CYS A 84 17.69 -6.50 4.64
C CYS A 84 16.95 -5.24 5.04
N GLU A 85 16.70 -4.37 4.06
CA GLU A 85 15.85 -3.19 4.22
C GLU A 85 14.40 -3.57 3.93
N VAL A 86 13.48 -3.17 4.82
CA VAL A 86 12.05 -3.31 4.55
C VAL A 86 11.60 -2.09 3.78
N VAL A 87 11.14 -2.30 2.55
CA VAL A 87 10.74 -1.22 1.66
C VAL A 87 9.25 -1.33 1.34
N VAL A 88 8.54 -0.22 1.47
CA VAL A 88 7.18 -0.06 0.94
C VAL A 88 7.27 0.79 -0.32
N TYR A 89 7.15 0.15 -1.46
CA TYR A 89 7.07 0.81 -2.76
C TYR A 89 5.66 1.34 -2.98
N LEU A 90 5.53 2.58 -3.44
CA LEU A 90 4.27 3.28 -3.66
C LEU A 90 4.32 4.00 -5.00
N ASN A 91 3.39 3.71 -5.90
CA ASN A 91 3.29 4.40 -7.18
C ASN A 91 2.07 5.32 -7.25
N VAL A 92 2.33 6.63 -7.24
CA VAL A 92 1.30 7.68 -7.27
C VAL A 92 0.46 7.61 -8.54
N MET A 93 1.08 7.29 -9.67
CA MET A 93 0.39 7.21 -10.97
C MET A 93 -0.55 6.01 -11.02
N SER A 94 -0.08 4.82 -10.64
CA SER A 94 -0.88 3.59 -10.62
C SER A 94 -2.03 3.69 -9.62
N ILE A 95 -1.82 4.26 -8.42
CA ILE A 95 -2.90 4.47 -7.44
C ILE A 95 -3.96 5.44 -7.99
N ALA A 96 -3.55 6.52 -8.65
CA ALA A 96 -4.48 7.46 -9.26
C ALA A 96 -5.29 6.83 -10.41
N GLU A 97 -4.66 5.96 -11.19
CA GLU A 97 -5.33 5.17 -12.24
C GLU A 97 -6.34 4.19 -11.65
N ASP A 98 -5.94 3.41 -10.65
CA ASP A 98 -6.80 2.44 -9.95
C ASP A 98 -8.03 3.14 -9.33
N TYR A 99 -7.85 4.31 -8.71
CA TYR A 99 -8.94 5.13 -8.19
C TYR A 99 -9.92 5.55 -9.29
N LYS A 100 -9.40 6.09 -10.39
CA LYS A 100 -10.21 6.57 -11.52
C LYS A 100 -11.02 5.44 -12.13
N ASN A 101 -10.38 4.30 -12.37
CA ASN A 101 -10.99 3.13 -12.99
C ASN A 101 -11.90 2.35 -12.02
N GLY A 102 -11.79 2.59 -10.72
CA GLY A 102 -12.58 1.91 -9.69
C GLY A 102 -12.18 0.43 -9.55
N GLU A 103 -10.92 0.12 -9.79
CA GLU A 103 -10.43 -1.27 -9.79
C GLU A 103 -10.41 -1.87 -8.38
N TYR A 104 -10.46 -1.00 -7.36
CA TYR A 104 -10.44 -1.34 -5.93
C TYR A 104 -11.79 -1.19 -5.20
N MET A 105 -12.91 -1.35 -5.93
CA MET A 105 -14.27 -1.27 -5.36
C MET A 105 -14.71 -2.52 -4.56
N LEU A 106 -13.79 -3.19 -3.86
CA LEU A 106 -14.13 -4.40 -3.12
C LEU A 106 -14.67 -4.13 -1.73
N ASP A 107 -14.27 -3.02 -1.14
CA ASP A 107 -14.34 -2.88 0.31
C ASP A 107 -14.46 -1.43 0.79
N LEU A 108 -14.08 -0.47 -0.06
CA LEU A 108 -14.43 0.94 0.05
C LEU A 108 -15.44 1.27 -1.05
N LYS A 109 -16.63 1.75 -0.69
CA LYS A 109 -17.62 2.19 -1.68
C LYS A 109 -17.14 3.51 -2.29
N ARG A 110 -17.05 3.58 -3.62
CA ARG A 110 -16.58 4.77 -4.35
C ARG A 110 -17.40 6.03 -4.08
N SER A 111 -18.68 5.90 -3.71
CA SER A 111 -19.52 7.05 -3.30
C SER A 111 -19.06 7.70 -2.00
N ASP A 112 -18.22 7.01 -1.22
CA ASP A 112 -17.97 7.31 0.18
C ASP A 112 -16.49 7.62 0.46
N VAL A 113 -15.61 7.60 -0.57
CA VAL A 113 -14.15 7.71 -0.37
C VAL A 113 -13.50 8.63 -1.41
N ALA A 114 -12.78 9.64 -0.93
CA ALA A 114 -11.99 10.55 -1.75
C ALA A 114 -10.67 9.92 -2.23
N CYS A 115 -10.08 10.47 -3.30
CA CYS A 115 -8.80 10.02 -3.86
C CYS A 115 -7.66 9.95 -2.82
N PHE A 116 -7.64 10.93 -1.90
CA PHE A 116 -6.74 10.96 -0.75
C PHE A 116 -6.90 9.72 0.15
N GLU A 117 -8.13 9.40 0.53
CA GLU A 117 -8.44 8.31 1.45
C GLU A 117 -8.19 6.95 0.82
N TYR A 118 -8.41 6.86 -0.50
CA TYR A 118 -8.06 5.68 -1.26
C TYR A 118 -6.53 5.45 -1.26
N ALA A 119 -5.73 6.49 -1.50
CA ALA A 119 -4.28 6.37 -1.39
C ALA A 119 -3.84 6.01 0.03
N ALA A 120 -4.46 6.63 1.04
CA ALA A 120 -4.19 6.33 2.44
C ALA A 120 -4.49 4.86 2.78
N PHE A 121 -5.60 4.33 2.28
CA PHE A 121 -5.95 2.92 2.41
C PHE A 121 -4.87 2.00 1.82
N ILE A 122 -4.38 2.29 0.62
CA ILE A 122 -3.34 1.48 -0.04
C ILE A 122 -2.05 1.46 0.79
N VAL A 123 -1.60 2.61 1.33
CA VAL A 123 -0.40 2.63 2.19
C VAL A 123 -0.62 1.84 3.48
N LEU A 124 -1.78 2.04 4.13
CA LEU A 124 -2.12 1.31 5.36
C LEU A 124 -2.26 -0.20 5.11
N HIS A 125 -2.65 -0.61 3.90
CA HIS A 125 -2.72 -2.01 3.50
C HIS A 125 -1.34 -2.67 3.56
N GLU A 126 -0.35 -2.10 2.89
CA GLU A 126 1.02 -2.65 2.90
C GLU A 126 1.63 -2.63 4.30
N VAL A 127 1.37 -1.55 5.06
CA VAL A 127 1.75 -1.50 6.48
C VAL A 127 1.03 -2.59 7.29
N GLY A 128 -0.20 -2.93 6.95
CA GLY A 128 -0.96 -4.02 7.55
C GLY A 128 -0.28 -5.37 7.36
N HIS A 129 0.23 -5.68 6.16
CA HIS A 129 1.06 -6.87 5.94
C HIS A 129 2.27 -6.89 6.87
N PHE A 130 3.00 -5.78 6.94
CA PHE A 130 4.19 -5.66 7.78
C PHE A 130 3.88 -5.84 9.28
N VAL A 131 2.78 -5.24 9.75
CA VAL A 131 2.32 -5.35 11.14
C VAL A 131 1.90 -6.79 11.46
N HIS A 132 1.10 -7.41 10.60
CA HIS A 132 0.66 -8.79 10.82
C HIS A 132 1.81 -9.78 10.82
N ALA A 133 2.81 -9.61 9.95
CA ALA A 133 4.01 -10.41 9.96
C ALA A 133 4.72 -10.33 11.32
N ASN A 134 4.94 -9.12 11.83
CA ASN A 134 5.69 -8.92 13.08
C ASN A 134 4.94 -9.35 14.35
N LEU A 135 3.61 -9.37 14.32
CA LEU A 135 2.79 -9.78 15.47
C LEU A 135 2.39 -11.26 15.42
N GLY A 136 2.21 -11.82 14.22
CA GLY A 136 1.60 -13.14 14.02
C GLY A 136 2.58 -14.26 13.68
N CYS A 137 3.77 -13.95 13.17
CA CYS A 137 4.71 -14.96 12.70
C CYS A 137 5.84 -15.24 13.69
N SER A 138 6.29 -16.49 13.72
CA SER A 138 7.50 -16.89 14.44
C SER A 138 8.75 -16.40 13.71
N GLY A 139 9.74 -15.92 14.44
CA GLY A 139 11.02 -15.48 13.87
C GLY A 139 11.79 -14.65 14.89
N ARG A 140 13.12 -14.76 14.89
CA ARG A 140 13.97 -13.98 15.81
C ARG A 140 14.13 -12.57 15.28
N SER A 141 14.42 -12.45 13.98
CA SER A 141 14.55 -11.18 13.28
C SER A 141 13.21 -10.71 12.67
N MET A 142 13.14 -9.43 12.30
CA MET A 142 12.02 -8.88 11.53
C MET A 142 11.90 -9.55 10.15
N ARG A 143 13.06 -9.78 9.51
CA ARG A 143 13.21 -10.51 8.26
C ARG A 143 12.59 -11.90 8.34
N ASP A 144 12.93 -12.70 9.36
CA ASP A 144 12.40 -14.06 9.54
C ASP A 144 10.87 -14.05 9.62
N ARG A 145 10.31 -13.08 10.34
CA ARG A 145 8.87 -12.94 10.53
C ARG A 145 8.16 -12.56 9.23
N LEU A 146 8.77 -11.69 8.42
CA LEU A 146 8.27 -11.33 7.10
C LEU A 146 8.32 -12.51 6.13
N TYR A 147 9.45 -13.23 6.03
CA TYR A 147 9.51 -14.45 5.22
C TYR A 147 8.48 -15.48 5.66
N ALA A 148 8.37 -15.74 6.96
CA ALA A 148 7.37 -16.67 7.48
C ALA A 148 5.92 -16.23 7.17
N TYR A 149 5.66 -14.92 7.09
CA TYR A 149 4.36 -14.38 6.68
C TYR A 149 4.09 -14.60 5.19
N LEU A 150 5.07 -14.30 4.34
CA LEU A 150 4.99 -14.51 2.89
C LEU A 150 4.83 -16.01 2.55
N ASP A 151 5.59 -16.88 3.21
CA ASP A 151 5.52 -18.34 3.04
C ASP A 151 4.15 -18.92 3.41
N GLN A 152 3.52 -18.42 4.48
CA GLN A 152 2.15 -18.82 4.84
C GLN A 152 1.12 -18.41 3.77
N GLY A 153 1.40 -17.35 3.02
CA GLY A 153 0.60 -16.89 1.90
C GLY A 153 0.88 -17.63 0.59
N ALA A 154 2.10 -18.14 0.41
CA ALA A 154 2.58 -18.70 -0.86
C ALA A 154 1.58 -19.68 -1.50
N TYR A 155 1.03 -20.61 -0.72
CA TYR A 155 0.04 -21.55 -1.23
C TYR A 155 -1.21 -20.90 -1.86
N PHE A 156 -1.68 -19.78 -1.31
CA PHE A 156 -2.82 -19.03 -1.84
C PHE A 156 -2.43 -18.18 -3.04
N TYR A 157 -1.24 -17.58 -3.02
CA TYR A 157 -0.70 -16.81 -4.14
C TYR A 157 -0.40 -17.70 -5.35
N ASP A 158 0.30 -18.83 -5.17
CA ASP A 158 0.57 -19.82 -6.22
C ASP A 158 -0.72 -20.31 -6.88
N ARG A 159 -1.75 -20.58 -6.07
CA ARG A 159 -3.05 -21.00 -6.58
C ARG A 159 -3.75 -19.87 -7.34
N TYR A 160 -3.64 -18.64 -6.84
CA TYR A 160 -4.18 -17.47 -7.55
C TYR A 160 -3.50 -17.28 -8.91
N GLU A 161 -2.16 -17.35 -8.95
CA GLU A 161 -1.36 -17.26 -10.17
C GLU A 161 -1.71 -18.36 -11.18
N ALA A 162 -1.83 -19.61 -10.72
CA ALA A 162 -2.23 -20.73 -11.58
C ALA A 162 -3.64 -20.57 -12.20
N TRP A 163 -4.48 -19.71 -11.62
CA TRP A 163 -5.86 -19.45 -12.06
C TRP A 163 -5.98 -18.14 -12.83
N MET A 164 -4.90 -17.37 -12.89
CA MET A 164 -4.82 -16.08 -13.55
C MET A 164 -4.69 -16.31 -15.05
N ASP A 165 -5.66 -15.83 -15.84
CA ASP A 165 -5.58 -15.89 -17.31
C ASP A 165 -4.93 -14.61 -17.84
N ARG A 166 -5.28 -13.47 -17.24
CA ARG A 166 -4.80 -12.15 -17.65
C ARG A 166 -4.18 -11.40 -16.49
N GLY A 167 -4.74 -11.49 -15.29
CA GLY A 167 -4.16 -10.86 -14.08
C GLY A 167 -4.54 -9.42 -13.84
N TYR A 168 -5.31 -8.84 -14.76
CA TYR A 168 -5.75 -7.46 -14.70
C TYR A 168 -7.28 -7.33 -14.79
N SER A 169 -8.03 -8.44 -14.87
CA SER A 169 -9.49 -8.32 -14.81
C SER A 169 -9.96 -7.99 -13.40
N VAL A 170 -11.03 -7.19 -13.31
CA VAL A 170 -11.69 -6.90 -12.03
C VAL A 170 -12.01 -8.19 -11.28
N VAL A 171 -12.45 -9.24 -11.97
CA VAL A 171 -12.78 -10.54 -11.34
C VAL A 171 -11.56 -11.18 -10.70
N GLU A 172 -10.39 -11.13 -11.34
CA GLU A 172 -9.13 -11.66 -10.81
C GLU A 172 -8.66 -10.83 -9.61
N LYS A 173 -8.64 -9.49 -9.71
CA LYS A 173 -8.33 -8.60 -8.57
C LYS A 173 -9.26 -8.87 -7.38
N LYS A 174 -10.56 -9.11 -7.63
CA LYS A 174 -11.54 -9.52 -6.60
C LYS A 174 -11.24 -10.87 -5.95
N ARG A 175 -10.59 -11.79 -6.64
CA ARG A 175 -10.18 -13.09 -6.09
C ARG A 175 -8.90 -12.97 -5.29
N TYR A 176 -7.94 -12.17 -5.77
CA TYR A 176 -6.70 -11.87 -5.06
C TYR A 176 -7.00 -11.36 -3.64
N ARG A 177 -7.84 -10.33 -3.52
CA ARG A 177 -8.25 -9.76 -2.22
C ARG A 177 -9.08 -10.71 -1.34
N ARG A 178 -9.42 -11.91 -1.81
CA ARG A 178 -10.04 -12.94 -0.96
C ARG A 178 -9.02 -13.83 -0.25
N ILE A 179 -7.75 -13.73 -0.59
CA ILE A 179 -6.65 -14.39 0.12
C ILE A 179 -6.66 -13.90 1.58
N PRO A 180 -6.48 -14.79 2.57
CA PRO A 180 -6.60 -14.41 3.98
C PRO A 180 -5.70 -13.25 4.40
N GLN A 181 -4.46 -13.22 3.92
CA GLN A 181 -3.46 -12.18 4.16
C GLN A 181 -3.95 -10.82 3.65
N GLU A 182 -4.46 -10.77 2.41
CA GLU A 182 -5.03 -9.59 1.78
C GLU A 182 -6.24 -9.06 2.56
N LYS A 183 -7.15 -9.95 2.96
CA LYS A 183 -8.31 -9.57 3.77
C LYS A 183 -7.93 -8.99 5.13
N ALA A 184 -6.91 -9.57 5.77
CA ALA A 184 -6.44 -9.08 7.05
C ALA A 184 -5.85 -7.67 6.89
N ALA A 185 -5.02 -7.45 5.89
CA ALA A 185 -4.46 -6.15 5.57
C ALA A 185 -5.54 -5.12 5.16
N ASP A 186 -6.56 -5.50 4.39
CA ASP A 186 -7.71 -4.64 4.08
C ASP A 186 -8.50 -4.25 5.34
N ALA A 187 -8.72 -5.19 6.27
CA ALA A 187 -9.39 -4.92 7.53
C ALA A 187 -8.58 -3.98 8.43
N PHE A 188 -7.26 -4.18 8.49
CA PHE A 188 -6.33 -3.29 9.17
C PHE A 188 -6.40 -1.89 8.56
N ALA A 189 -6.29 -1.78 7.24
CA ALA A 189 -6.30 -0.51 6.53
C ALA A 189 -7.60 0.27 6.75
N LYS A 190 -8.76 -0.39 6.68
CA LYS A 190 -10.05 0.24 7.02
C LYS A 190 -10.08 0.80 8.42
N GLN A 191 -9.74 -0.03 9.41
CA GLN A 191 -9.79 0.36 10.81
C GLN A 191 -8.92 1.60 11.06
N TRP A 192 -7.69 1.61 10.57
CA TRP A 192 -6.75 2.71 10.82
C TRP A 192 -6.99 3.92 9.95
N LEU A 193 -7.61 3.76 8.77
CA LEU A 193 -8.13 4.87 8.00
C LEU A 193 -9.21 5.61 8.78
N ASP A 194 -10.15 4.89 9.40
CA ASP A 194 -11.19 5.52 10.24
C ASP A 194 -10.59 6.24 11.45
N VAL A 195 -9.54 5.69 12.07
CA VAL A 195 -8.80 6.37 13.16
C VAL A 195 -8.16 7.65 12.64
N MET A 196 -7.43 7.57 11.52
CA MET A 196 -6.72 8.68 10.90
C MET A 196 -7.69 9.82 10.50
N MET A 197 -8.86 9.46 9.98
CA MET A 197 -9.91 10.39 9.58
C MET A 197 -10.77 10.88 10.74
N GLY A 198 -10.56 10.39 11.97
CA GLY A 198 -11.31 10.80 13.15
C GLY A 198 -12.75 10.26 13.20
N ARG A 199 -13.06 9.18 12.49
CA ARG A 199 -14.40 8.59 12.36
C ARG A 199 -14.77 7.59 13.46
N ILE A 200 -13.83 7.25 14.34
CA ILE A 200 -14.11 6.39 15.49
C ILE A 200 -15.02 7.15 16.47
N GLY A 201 -16.31 6.80 16.45
CA GLY A 201 -17.35 7.39 17.30
C GLY A 201 -18.66 7.69 16.56
N GLU A 202 -18.65 7.75 15.23
CA GLU A 202 -19.83 8.14 14.43
C GLU A 202 -20.72 6.95 14.01
N GLY A 203 -20.39 5.72 14.43
CA GLY A 203 -21.06 4.48 14.02
C GLY A 203 -21.55 3.58 15.17
N MET A 204 -21.80 4.14 16.36
CA MET A 204 -22.43 3.45 17.48
C MET A 204 -23.82 4.01 17.82
N ASP A 205 -24.64 4.28 16.79
CA ASP A 205 -26.09 4.48 16.91
C ASP A 205 -26.84 3.43 16.08
#